data_AF-A0A7Y4FUC1-F1
#
_entry.id   AF-A0A7Y4FUC1-F1
#
_cell.length_a   1.000
_cell.length_b   1.000
_cell.length_c   1.000
_cell.angle_alpha   90.00
_cell.angle_beta   90.00
_cell.angle_gamma   90.00
#
_symmetry.space_group_name_H-M   'P 1'
#
loop_
_entity.id
_entity.type
_entity.pdbx_description
1 polymer ?
#
loop_
_entity_poly.entity_id
_entity_poly.type
_entity_poly.pdbx_seq_one_letter_code
_entity_poly.pdbx_strand_id
1 'polypeptide(L)'
;MVMLNKFKQIQEQWGGSSEVIDHWLETRQALIVEYCKLGALQPASNGQSNVVELPSPKEISSFCDHVVDYISEGHFKIYDMVMKKWQATGFKTNDEIDTTYAKIVLTTEPLLEFNDKYVKVSANDELPSFEGDMSKVGELLEVRFEVEDNLIQLIADSLAIPPGA
;
A
#
# COMPACT_ATOMS: atom_id res chain seq x y z
N MET A 1 -2.63 6.83 12.58
CA MET A 1 -2.37 5.68 13.50
C MET A 1 -3.26 4.46 13.23
N VAL A 2 -4.48 4.60 12.70
CA VAL A 2 -5.37 3.46 12.39
C VAL A 2 -4.74 2.47 11.39
N MET A 3 -4.21 2.97 10.28
CA MET A 3 -3.53 2.17 9.24
C MET A 3 -2.40 1.28 9.77
N LEU A 4 -1.50 1.84 10.61
CA LEU A 4 -0.39 1.07 11.19
C LEU A 4 -0.87 0.01 12.20
N ASN A 5 -1.94 0.29 12.95
CA ASN A 5 -2.50 -0.68 13.89
C ASN A 5 -3.18 -1.85 13.15
N LYS A 6 -3.98 -1.57 12.11
CA LYS A 6 -4.56 -2.59 11.23
C LYS A 6 -3.46 -3.44 10.59
N PHE A 7 -2.42 -2.80 10.06
CA PHE A 7 -1.26 -3.50 9.50
C PHE A 7 -0.64 -4.50 10.48
N LYS A 8 -0.40 -4.09 11.75
CA LYS A 8 0.17 -4.99 12.76
C LYS A 8 -0.71 -6.21 13.03
N GLN A 9 -2.03 -6.06 13.04
CA GLN A 9 -2.96 -7.19 13.21
C GLN A 9 -2.83 -8.20 12.07
N ILE A 10 -2.77 -7.71 10.82
CA ILE A 10 -2.58 -8.54 9.64
C ILE A 10 -1.21 -9.22 9.66
N GLN A 11 -0.16 -8.49 10.07
CA GLN A 11 1.19 -9.05 10.21
C GLN A 11 1.26 -10.13 11.29
N GLU A 12 0.58 -9.95 12.42
CA GLU A 12 0.49 -10.96 13.49
C GLU A 12 -0.28 -12.20 13.03
N GLN A 13 -1.32 -12.02 12.21
CA GLN A 13 -2.17 -13.11 11.76
C GLN A 13 -1.54 -13.92 10.61
N TRP A 14 -0.88 -13.26 9.66
CA TRP A 14 -0.44 -13.88 8.41
C TRP A 14 1.07 -13.83 8.18
N GLY A 15 1.83 -13.09 8.99
CA GLY A 15 3.28 -13.11 8.94
C GLY A 15 3.84 -14.50 9.21
N GLY A 16 4.82 -14.91 8.41
CA GLY A 16 5.46 -16.23 8.42
C GLY A 16 4.66 -17.33 7.72
N SER A 17 3.46 -17.05 7.19
CA SER A 17 2.65 -18.05 6.48
C SER A 17 3.18 -18.39 5.08
N SER A 18 3.86 -17.44 4.43
CA SER A 18 4.45 -17.62 3.11
C SER A 18 5.41 -16.49 2.78
N GLU A 19 6.51 -16.80 2.11
CA GLU A 19 7.49 -15.80 1.63
C GLU A 19 6.84 -14.68 0.79
N VAL A 20 5.78 -15.00 0.02
CA VAL A 20 5.05 -13.99 -0.77
C VAL A 20 4.26 -13.02 0.09
N ILE A 21 3.63 -13.52 1.17
CA ILE A 21 2.86 -12.70 2.10
C ILE A 21 3.81 -11.85 2.94
N ASP A 22 4.91 -12.43 3.42
CA ASP A 22 5.92 -11.70 4.19
C ASP A 22 6.50 -10.53 3.39
N HIS A 23 6.85 -10.80 2.13
CA HIS A 23 7.37 -9.77 1.25
C HIS A 23 6.34 -8.66 0.96
N TRP A 24 5.06 -9.01 0.77
CA TRP A 24 4.00 -8.04 0.59
C TRP A 24 3.80 -7.15 1.83
N LEU A 25 3.82 -7.77 3.03
CA LEU A 25 3.67 -7.03 4.28
C LEU A 25 4.88 -6.11 4.54
N GLU A 26 6.09 -6.54 4.20
CA GLU A 26 7.29 -5.72 4.32
C GLU A 26 7.22 -4.46 3.44
N THR A 27 6.87 -4.62 2.15
CA THR A 27 6.76 -3.49 1.22
C THR A 27 5.65 -2.53 1.64
N ARG A 28 4.51 -3.08 2.12
CA ARG A 28 3.43 -2.27 2.69
C ARG A 28 3.88 -1.47 3.91
N GLN A 29 4.62 -2.11 4.82
CA GLN A 29 5.09 -1.45 6.04
C GLN A 29 5.97 -0.24 5.70
N ALA A 30 6.88 -0.41 4.74
CA ALA A 30 7.76 0.66 4.29
C ALA A 30 6.96 1.87 3.80
N LEU A 31 5.93 1.64 2.97
CA LEU A 31 5.06 2.69 2.44
C LEU A 31 4.27 3.40 3.56
N ILE A 32 3.68 2.64 4.49
CA ILE A 32 2.94 3.21 5.63
C ILE A 32 3.86 4.10 6.48
N VAL A 33 5.08 3.66 6.74
CA VAL A 33 6.07 4.42 7.52
C VAL A 33 6.42 5.73 6.82
N GLU A 34 6.63 5.72 5.50
CA GLU A 34 6.93 6.94 4.74
C GLU A 34 5.74 7.91 4.71
N TYR A 35 4.53 7.41 4.47
CA TYR A 35 3.30 8.21 4.58
C TYR A 35 3.18 8.88 5.96
N CYS A 36 3.42 8.11 7.04
CA CYS A 36 3.35 8.65 8.40
C CYS A 36 4.43 9.70 8.69
N LYS A 37 5.64 9.55 8.12
CA LYS A 37 6.70 10.56 8.22
C LYS A 37 6.26 11.87 7.57
N LEU A 38 5.71 11.82 6.35
CA LEU A 38 5.21 13.01 5.66
C LEU A 38 4.01 13.66 6.38
N GLY A 39 3.13 12.84 6.98
CA GLY A 39 2.00 13.32 7.77
C GLY A 39 2.41 13.91 9.14
N ALA A 40 3.49 13.41 9.75
CA ALA A 40 4.00 13.94 11.02
C ALA A 40 4.68 15.30 10.89
N LEU A 41 5.06 15.69 9.68
CA LEU A 41 5.53 17.05 9.35
C LEU A 41 4.36 18.05 9.23
N GLN A 42 3.11 17.57 9.20
CA GLN A 42 1.90 18.41 9.19
C GLN A 42 1.39 18.59 10.64
N PRO A 43 0.79 19.75 10.97
CA PRO A 43 0.38 20.02 12.33
C PRO A 43 -0.66 19.00 12.82
N ALA A 44 -0.38 18.34 13.94
CA ALA A 44 -1.45 17.85 14.79
C ALA A 44 -2.30 19.08 15.17
N SER A 45 -3.63 18.95 15.14
CA SER A 45 -4.61 20.01 15.41
C SER A 45 -4.52 20.67 16.81
N ASN A 46 -3.43 20.44 17.55
CA ASN A 46 -3.23 20.72 18.97
C ASN A 46 -2.03 21.67 19.21
N GLY A 47 -1.77 22.61 18.30
CA GLY A 47 -1.24 23.95 18.64
C GLY A 47 0.12 24.07 19.37
N GLN A 48 1.07 23.15 19.21
CA GLN A 48 2.34 23.19 19.97
C GLN A 48 3.64 23.13 19.17
N SER A 49 3.65 23.43 17.87
CA SER A 49 4.91 23.65 17.13
C SER A 49 4.76 24.76 16.09
N ASN A 50 5.58 25.81 16.21
CA ASN A 50 5.49 27.07 15.48
C ASN A 50 6.34 27.12 14.18
N VAL A 51 6.67 25.97 13.59
CA VAL A 51 7.31 25.92 12.26
C VAL A 51 6.60 24.85 11.45
N VAL A 52 5.74 25.31 10.53
CA VAL A 52 5.10 24.50 9.49
C VAL A 52 6.11 24.41 8.35
N GLU A 53 6.80 23.29 8.22
CA GLU A 53 7.60 23.03 7.03
C GLU A 53 6.89 21.92 6.25
N LEU A 54 6.37 22.30 5.07
CA LEU A 54 5.98 21.33 4.06
C LEU A 54 7.17 20.37 3.84
N PRO A 55 6.91 19.07 3.61
CA PRO A 55 7.99 18.15 3.28
C PRO A 55 8.80 18.68 2.09
N SER A 56 10.11 18.43 2.12
CA SER A 56 10.97 18.86 1.02
C SER A 56 10.53 18.20 -0.29
N PRO A 57 10.77 18.83 -1.45
CA PRO A 57 10.45 18.25 -2.75
C PRO A 57 11.03 16.83 -2.95
N LYS A 58 12.20 16.57 -2.34
CA LYS A 58 12.83 15.26 -2.36
C LYS A 58 12.04 14.21 -1.57
N GLU A 59 11.53 14.58 -0.39
CA GLU A 59 10.69 13.68 0.41
C GLU A 59 9.34 13.42 -0.27
N ILE A 60 8.77 14.43 -0.93
CA ILE A 60 7.55 14.27 -1.74
C ILE A 60 7.79 13.32 -2.92
N SER A 61 8.85 13.55 -3.69
CA SER A 61 9.21 12.69 -4.83
C SER A 61 9.49 11.25 -4.39
N SER A 62 10.22 11.06 -3.29
CA SER A 62 10.52 9.73 -2.71
C SER A 62 9.24 8.96 -2.41
N PHE A 63 8.27 9.60 -1.77
CA PHE A 63 6.98 8.97 -1.48
C PHE A 63 6.18 8.67 -2.75
N CYS A 64 6.19 9.58 -3.73
CA CYS A 64 5.54 9.34 -5.03
C CYS A 64 6.13 8.12 -5.73
N ASP A 65 7.46 8.03 -5.80
CA ASP A 65 8.17 6.89 -6.38
C ASP A 65 7.82 5.58 -5.62
N HIS A 66 7.76 5.63 -4.29
CA HIS A 66 7.41 4.47 -3.48
C HIS A 66 5.96 4.01 -3.68
N VAL A 67 5.01 4.92 -3.87
CA VAL A 67 3.62 4.57 -4.23
C VAL A 67 3.59 3.81 -5.56
N VAL A 68 4.32 4.32 -6.57
CA VAL A 68 4.41 3.67 -7.89
C VAL A 68 5.09 2.32 -7.81
N ASP A 69 6.18 2.21 -7.05
CA ASP A 69 6.90 0.97 -6.82
C ASP A 69 6.00 -0.06 -6.14
N TYR A 70 5.27 0.34 -5.09
CA TYR A 70 4.36 -0.53 -4.37
C TYR A 70 3.22 -1.08 -5.25
N ILE A 71 2.61 -0.21 -6.06
CA ILE A 71 1.59 -0.61 -7.05
C ILE A 71 2.17 -1.59 -8.07
N SER A 72 3.34 -1.25 -8.61
CA SER A 72 4.02 -2.04 -9.64
C SER A 72 4.42 -3.42 -9.11
N GLU A 73 4.96 -3.47 -7.89
CA GLU A 73 5.36 -4.71 -7.23
C GLU A 73 4.16 -5.62 -6.96
N GLY A 74 3.01 -5.05 -6.58
CA GLY A 74 1.74 -5.76 -6.48
C GLY A 74 1.31 -6.43 -7.80
N HIS A 75 1.29 -5.66 -8.89
CA HIS A 75 0.84 -6.16 -10.20
C HIS A 75 1.80 -7.15 -10.86
N PHE A 76 3.12 -6.95 -10.74
CA PHE A 76 4.09 -7.72 -11.53
C PHE A 76 4.84 -8.79 -10.73
N LYS A 77 5.08 -8.60 -9.44
CA LYS A 77 5.91 -9.51 -8.64
C LYS A 77 5.08 -10.36 -7.70
N ILE A 78 4.27 -9.73 -6.84
CA ILE A 78 3.43 -10.44 -5.88
C ILE A 78 2.46 -11.37 -6.62
N TYR A 79 1.75 -10.86 -7.62
CA TYR A 79 0.83 -11.68 -8.41
C TYR A 79 1.53 -12.87 -9.09
N ASP A 80 2.70 -12.66 -9.70
CA ASP A 80 3.48 -13.73 -10.33
C ASP A 80 3.94 -14.80 -9.31
N MET A 81 4.39 -14.38 -8.12
CA MET A 81 4.75 -15.30 -7.03
C MET A 81 3.55 -16.14 -6.57
N VAL A 82 2.37 -15.54 -6.42
CA VAL A 82 1.15 -16.26 -6.04
C VAL A 82 0.74 -17.25 -7.14
N MET A 83 0.71 -16.81 -8.41
CA MET A 83 0.35 -17.70 -9.54
C MET A 83 1.27 -18.91 -9.61
N LYS A 84 2.58 -18.73 -9.41
CA LYS A 84 3.55 -19.83 -9.39
C LYS A 84 3.25 -20.83 -8.27
N LYS A 85 2.88 -20.37 -7.07
CA LYS A 85 2.51 -21.26 -5.96
C LYS A 85 1.21 -22.01 -6.24
N TRP A 86 0.21 -21.36 -6.82
CA TRP A 86 -1.04 -22.03 -7.22
C TRP A 86 -0.82 -23.07 -8.31
N GLN A 87 0.00 -22.77 -9.32
CA GLN A 87 0.38 -23.75 -10.33
C GLN A 87 1.10 -24.96 -9.74
N ALA A 88 1.99 -24.76 -8.76
CA ALA A 88 2.73 -25.84 -8.10
C ALA A 88 1.83 -26.74 -7.22
N THR A 89 0.74 -26.19 -6.67
CA THR A 89 -0.21 -26.93 -5.81
C THR A 89 -1.41 -27.48 -6.57
N GLY A 90 -1.60 -27.06 -7.83
CA GLY A 90 -2.78 -27.37 -8.62
C GLY A 90 -4.01 -26.53 -8.27
N PHE A 91 -3.86 -25.52 -7.40
CA PHE A 91 -4.93 -24.60 -7.06
C PHE A 91 -5.31 -23.75 -8.27
N LYS A 92 -6.61 -23.51 -8.45
CA LYS A 92 -7.15 -22.59 -9.46
C LYS A 92 -7.82 -21.44 -8.73
N THR A 93 -7.58 -20.23 -9.20
CA THR A 93 -8.32 -19.05 -8.74
C THR A 93 -9.83 -19.24 -8.88
N ASN A 94 -10.59 -18.42 -8.16
CA ASN A 94 -12.04 -18.41 -8.16
C ASN A 94 -12.55 -16.97 -8.29
N ASP A 95 -13.87 -16.83 -8.49
CA ASP A 95 -14.51 -15.52 -8.70
C ASP A 95 -14.26 -14.54 -7.55
N GLU A 96 -14.10 -15.04 -6.32
CA GLU A 96 -13.86 -14.21 -5.13
C GLU A 96 -12.47 -13.57 -5.15
N ILE A 97 -11.44 -14.36 -5.44
CA ILE A 97 -10.06 -13.88 -5.63
C ILE A 97 -9.99 -12.88 -6.78
N ASP A 98 -10.56 -13.24 -7.93
CA ASP A 98 -10.51 -12.42 -9.14
C ASP A 98 -11.23 -11.07 -8.93
N THR A 99 -12.40 -11.09 -8.27
CA THR A 99 -13.15 -9.88 -7.93
C THR A 99 -12.40 -9.02 -6.90
N THR A 100 -11.73 -9.64 -5.92
CA THR A 100 -10.94 -8.92 -4.92
C THR A 100 -9.75 -8.23 -5.58
N TYR A 101 -9.06 -8.91 -6.50
CA TYR A 101 -7.98 -8.31 -7.29
C TYR A 101 -8.48 -7.13 -8.14
N ALA A 102 -9.63 -7.28 -8.82
CA ALA A 102 -10.21 -6.20 -9.61
C ALA A 102 -10.51 -4.95 -8.77
N LYS A 103 -10.95 -5.11 -7.51
CA LYS A 103 -11.16 -3.98 -6.59
C LYS A 103 -9.86 -3.26 -6.22
N ILE A 104 -8.73 -3.97 -6.10
CA ILE A 104 -7.41 -3.35 -5.87
C ILE A 104 -7.04 -2.49 -7.08
N VAL A 105 -7.22 -3.00 -8.30
CA VAL A 105 -6.92 -2.28 -9.55
C VAL A 105 -7.67 -0.94 -9.63
N LEU A 106 -8.90 -0.85 -9.13
CA LEU A 106 -9.69 0.39 -9.12
C LEU A 106 -9.04 1.52 -8.29
N THR A 107 -8.14 1.18 -7.35
CA THR A 107 -7.41 2.16 -6.54
C THR A 107 -6.13 2.68 -7.21
N THR A 108 -5.69 2.05 -8.31
CA THR A 108 -4.42 2.36 -8.95
C THR A 108 -4.43 3.74 -9.61
N GLU A 109 -5.42 4.04 -10.44
CA GLU A 109 -5.45 5.29 -11.22
C GLU A 109 -5.36 6.54 -10.32
N PRO A 110 -6.18 6.69 -9.26
CA PRO A 110 -6.12 7.92 -8.47
C PRO A 110 -4.84 8.04 -7.61
N LEU A 111 -4.18 6.92 -7.29
CA LEU A 111 -2.84 6.94 -6.66
C LEU A 111 -1.76 7.40 -7.66
N LEU A 112 -1.87 7.01 -8.93
CA LEU A 112 -0.97 7.48 -9.99
C LEU A 112 -1.19 8.96 -10.31
N GLU A 113 -2.44 9.45 -10.29
CA GLU A 113 -2.74 10.87 -10.44
C GLU A 113 -2.05 11.74 -9.37
N PHE A 114 -1.96 11.25 -8.12
CA PHE A 114 -1.20 11.91 -7.07
C PHE A 114 0.30 11.94 -7.41
N ASN A 115 0.87 10.82 -7.82
CA ASN A 115 2.27 10.75 -8.25
C ASN A 115 2.56 11.77 -9.38
N ASP A 116 1.74 11.78 -10.42
CA ASP A 116 1.92 12.66 -11.58
C ASP A 116 1.90 14.15 -11.20
N LYS A 117 1.09 14.49 -10.19
CA LYS A 117 0.99 15.86 -9.68
C LYS A 117 2.22 16.29 -8.88
N TYR A 118 2.84 15.38 -8.13
CA TYR A 118 3.79 15.75 -7.08
C TYR A 118 5.23 15.28 -7.32
N VAL A 119 5.48 14.31 -8.19
CA VAL A 119 6.83 13.74 -8.40
C VAL A 119 7.86 14.73 -8.97
N LYS A 120 7.42 15.81 -9.61
CA LYS A 120 8.29 16.83 -10.24
C LYS A 120 8.29 18.19 -9.53
N VAL A 121 7.73 18.28 -8.32
CA VAL A 121 7.72 19.55 -7.58
C VAL A 121 9.14 19.98 -7.21
N SER A 122 9.33 21.28 -7.08
CA SER A 122 10.59 21.95 -6.77
C SER A 122 10.43 22.83 -5.53
N ALA A 123 11.55 23.29 -4.97
CA ALA A 123 11.53 24.08 -3.73
C ALA A 123 10.86 25.45 -3.88
N ASN A 124 10.64 25.91 -5.11
CA ASN A 124 9.99 27.19 -5.41
C ASN A 124 8.49 27.05 -5.68
N ASP A 125 7.97 25.82 -5.75
CA ASP A 125 6.56 25.60 -6.05
C ASP A 125 5.70 25.80 -4.80
N GLU A 126 4.63 26.57 -4.93
CA GLU A 126 3.60 26.67 -3.90
C GLU A 126 2.70 25.42 -3.98
N LEU A 127 2.52 24.74 -2.85
CA LEU A 127 1.77 23.49 -2.78
C LEU A 127 0.49 23.60 -1.92
N PRO A 128 -0.44 24.54 -2.23
CA PRO A 128 -1.58 24.83 -1.37
C PRO A 128 -2.58 23.66 -1.23
N SER A 129 -2.57 22.70 -2.16
CA SER A 129 -3.44 21.52 -2.11
C SER A 129 -2.78 20.28 -1.50
N PHE A 130 -1.49 20.34 -1.15
CA PHE A 130 -0.73 19.14 -0.78
C PHE A 130 -1.29 18.42 0.44
N GLU A 131 -1.62 19.14 1.51
CA GLU A 131 -2.20 18.51 2.72
C GLU A 131 -3.51 17.80 2.42
N GLY A 132 -4.40 18.44 1.65
CA GLY A 132 -5.68 17.86 1.25
C GLY A 132 -5.52 16.64 0.34
N ASP A 133 -4.57 16.67 -0.58
CA ASP A 133 -4.32 15.54 -1.48
C ASP A 133 -3.59 14.39 -0.77
N MET A 134 -2.69 14.69 0.18
CA MET A 134 -2.11 13.68 1.09
C MET A 134 -3.18 12.99 1.93
N SER A 135 -4.16 13.72 2.45
CA SER A 135 -5.30 13.11 3.17
C SER A 135 -6.06 12.12 2.30
N LYS A 136 -6.37 12.50 1.05
CA LYS A 136 -7.06 11.62 0.08
C LYS A 136 -6.23 10.39 -0.26
N VAL A 137 -4.92 10.53 -0.45
CA VAL A 137 -4.02 9.39 -0.65
C VAL A 137 -4.05 8.46 0.55
N GLY A 138 -4.02 9.00 1.78
CA GLY A 138 -4.14 8.19 2.99
C GLY A 138 -5.43 7.38 3.05
N GLU A 139 -6.57 8.01 2.76
CA GLU A 139 -7.87 7.33 2.70
C GLU A 139 -7.90 6.25 1.62
N LEU A 140 -7.36 6.54 0.44
CA LEU A 140 -7.33 5.60 -0.68
C LEU A 140 -6.39 4.42 -0.42
N LEU A 141 -5.23 4.66 0.21
CA LEU A 141 -4.33 3.61 0.66
C LEU A 141 -5.00 2.72 1.71
N GLU A 142 -5.78 3.30 2.63
CA GLU A 142 -6.53 2.51 3.62
C GLU A 142 -7.56 1.60 2.94
N VAL A 143 -8.34 2.12 1.98
CA VAL A 143 -9.26 1.30 1.18
C VAL A 143 -8.51 0.20 0.42
N ARG A 144 -7.38 0.53 -0.20
CA ARG A 144 -6.54 -0.42 -0.92
C ARG A 144 -6.08 -1.54 0.00
N PHE A 145 -5.53 -1.20 1.17
CA PHE A 145 -5.04 -2.17 2.14
C PHE A 145 -6.15 -3.08 2.68
N GLU A 146 -7.35 -2.56 2.93
CA GLU A 146 -8.48 -3.41 3.37
C GLU A 146 -8.85 -4.46 2.32
N VAL A 147 -8.82 -4.11 1.04
CA VAL A 147 -9.08 -5.08 -0.04
C VAL A 147 -7.93 -6.07 -0.16
N GLU A 148 -6.69 -5.61 -0.05
CA GLU A 148 -5.52 -6.48 -0.06
C GLU A 148 -5.46 -7.42 1.14
N ASP A 149 -5.91 -7.01 2.31
CA ASP A 149 -5.99 -7.85 3.51
C ASP A 149 -6.90 -9.06 3.28
N ASN A 150 -8.05 -8.83 2.64
CA ASN A 150 -8.93 -9.91 2.20
C ASN A 150 -8.22 -10.82 1.18
N LEU A 151 -7.49 -10.24 0.23
CA LEU A 151 -6.75 -11.04 -0.76
C LEU A 151 -5.64 -11.88 -0.11
N ILE A 152 -4.90 -11.31 0.86
CA ILE A 152 -3.88 -12.02 1.64
C ILE A 152 -4.50 -13.21 2.36
N GLN A 153 -5.66 -13.04 3.00
CA GLN A 153 -6.37 -14.14 3.64
C GLN A 153 -6.75 -15.24 2.64
N LEU A 154 -7.37 -14.89 1.51
CA LEU A 154 -7.75 -15.86 0.48
C LEU A 154 -6.53 -16.62 -0.07
N ILE A 155 -5.40 -15.92 -0.26
CA ILE A 155 -4.14 -16.53 -0.67
C ILE A 155 -3.62 -17.47 0.43
N ALA A 156 -3.56 -17.03 1.69
CA ALA A 156 -3.09 -17.86 2.79
C ALA A 156 -3.91 -19.16 2.92
N ASP A 157 -5.23 -19.05 2.88
CA ASP A 157 -6.17 -20.18 2.93
C ASP A 157 -5.96 -21.13 1.74
N SER A 158 -5.80 -20.59 0.53
CA SER A 158 -5.53 -21.40 -0.67
C SER A 158 -4.20 -22.15 -0.62
N LEU A 159 -3.18 -21.58 0.04
CA LEU A 159 -1.86 -22.17 0.18
C LEU A 159 -1.78 -23.19 1.31
N ALA A 160 -2.74 -23.17 2.24
CA ALA A 160 -2.87 -24.17 3.29
C ALA A 160 -3.47 -25.50 2.79
N ILE A 161 -4.07 -25.53 1.60
CA ILE A 161 -4.65 -26.74 1.00
C ILE A 161 -3.50 -27.64 0.49
N PRO A 162 -3.40 -28.89 0.96
CA PRO A 162 -2.35 -29.79 0.50
C PRO A 162 -2.54 -30.15 -0.99
N PRO A 163 -1.46 -30.40 -1.74
CA PRO A 163 -1.55 -30.76 -3.16
C PRO A 163 -2.42 -32.00 -3.36
N GLY A 164 -3.48 -31.88 -4.17
CA GLY A 164 -4.35 -33.01 -4.56
C GLY A 164 -5.52 -33.33 -3.63
N ALA A 165 -5.93 -32.38 -2.77
CA ALA A 165 -7.19 -32.47 -2.01
C ALA A 165 -8.44 -32.27 -2.90
#